data_AF-A0AA51JQ06-F1
#
_entry.id   AF-A0AA51JQ06-F1
#
_cell.length_a   1.000
_cell.length_b   1.000
_cell.length_c   1.000
_cell.angle_alpha   90.00
_cell.angle_beta   90.00
_cell.angle_gamma   90.00
#
_symmetry.space_group_name_H-M   'P 1'
#
loop_
_entity.id
_entity.type
_entity.pdbx_description
1 polymer ?
#
loop_
_entity_poly.entity_id
_entity_poly.type
_entity_poly.pdbx_seq_one_letter_code
_entity_poly.pdbx_strand_id
1 'polypeptide(L)' 'VLKTRLVRARMNQSQRTVVVSSTMHRTFGRAQWQHLRDVLLAWRANLHQAHDSMTSVAAAQIEYS' A
#
# COMPACT_ATOMS: atom_id res chain seq x y z
N VAL A 1 23.44 -2.49 -2.07
CA VAL A 1 22.38 -2.61 -1.03
C VAL A 1 22.72 -1.65 0.09
N LEU A 2 21.79 -0.79 0.52
CA LEU A 2 22.04 0.16 1.61
C LEU A 2 22.27 -0.62 2.92
N LYS A 3 23.32 -0.27 3.67
CA LYS A 3 23.74 -1.00 4.88
C LYS A 3 22.87 -0.69 6.10
N THR A 4 22.12 0.42 6.08
CA THR A 4 21.24 0.81 7.19
C THR A 4 19.81 0.31 6.94
N ARG A 5 19.10 -0.06 8.01
CA ARG A 5 17.70 -0.54 7.93
C ARG A 5 16.67 0.61 7.84
N LEU A 6 17.13 1.87 7.83
CA LEU A 6 16.26 3.05 7.85
C LEU A 6 15.64 3.37 6.48
N VAL A 7 16.27 2.92 5.39
CA VAL A 7 15.81 3.22 4.03
C VAL A 7 16.01 1.99 3.15
N ARG A 8 14.96 1.62 2.41
CA ARG A 8 15.01 0.65 1.32
C ARG A 8 14.85 1.40 0.01
N ALA A 9 15.92 1.45 -0.79
CA ALA A 9 15.93 2.14 -2.07
C ALA A 9 16.83 1.42 -3.09
N ARG A 10 16.61 1.69 -4.38
CA ARG A 10 17.38 1.19 -5.52
C ARG A 10 17.78 2.35 -6.43
N MET A 11 19.00 2.34 -6.94
CA MET A 11 19.48 3.34 -7.89
C MET A 11 19.19 2.87 -9.32
N ASN A 12 18.49 3.68 -10.08
CA ASN A 12 18.40 3.56 -11.53
C ASN A 12 19.46 4.45 -12.17
N GLN A 13 20.58 3.86 -12.56
CA GLN A 13 21.73 4.60 -13.08
C GLN A 13 21.49 5.20 -14.46
N SER A 14 20.75 4.52 -15.35
CA SER A 14 20.49 5.03 -16.71
C SER A 14 19.63 6.29 -16.69
N GLN A 15 18.67 6.35 -15.77
CA GLN A 15 17.82 7.52 -15.57
C GLN A 15 18.38 8.50 -14.54
N ARG A 16 19.51 8.18 -13.90
CA ARG A 16 20.12 8.98 -12.82
C ARG A 16 19.14 9.27 -11.67
N THR A 17 18.25 8.34 -11.36
CA THR A 17 17.23 8.46 -10.30
C THR A 17 17.42 7.41 -9.20
N VAL A 18 16.93 7.72 -7.99
CA VAL A 18 16.87 6.76 -6.88
C VAL A 18 15.41 6.50 -6.54
N VAL A 19 15.00 5.25 -6.66
CA VAL A 19 13.64 4.81 -6.32
C VAL A 19 13.64 4.32 -4.88
N VAL A 20 12.86 5.00 -4.05
CA VAL A 20 12.73 4.69 -2.62
C VAL A 20 11.48 3.85 -2.40
N SER A 21 11.64 2.63 -1.88
CA SER A 21 10.54 1.70 -1.61
C SER A 21 9.97 1.84 -0.20
N SER A 22 10.82 2.17 0.79
CA SER A 22 10.40 2.38 2.17
C SER A 22 11.40 3.26 2.90
N THR A 23 10.90 4.13 3.77
CA THR A 23 11.71 4.97 4.67
C THR A 23 11.17 4.87 6.08
N MET A 24 12.06 4.93 7.05
CA MET A 24 11.70 5.13 8.45
C MET A 24 11.60 6.63 8.71
N HIS A 25 10.47 7.06 9.29
CA HIS A 25 10.29 8.46 9.67
C HIS A 25 11.20 8.80 10.86
N ARG A 26 12.02 9.86 10.72
CA ARG A 26 12.89 10.34 11.80
C ARG A 26 12.08 10.93 12.96
N THR A 27 10.92 11.52 12.68
CA THR A 27 9.94 12.01 13.65
C THR A 27 8.55 11.56 13.23
N PHE A 28 7.73 11.15 14.20
CA PHE A 28 6.37 10.64 13.97
C PHE A 28 5.40 11.35 14.90
N GLY A 29 4.81 12.44 14.40
CA GLY A 29 3.86 13.29 15.12
C GLY A 29 2.43 13.12 14.61
N ARG A 30 1.57 14.07 15.01
CA ARG A 30 0.12 14.02 14.73
C ARG A 30 -0.22 13.90 13.25
N ALA A 31 0.50 14.59 12.37
CA ALA A 31 0.26 14.52 10.93
C ALA A 31 0.53 13.11 10.38
N GLN A 32 1.58 12.43 10.86
CA GLN A 32 1.90 11.06 10.46
C GLN A 32 0.87 10.07 11.01
N TRP A 33 0.37 10.28 12.23
CA TRP A 33 -0.75 9.49 12.77
C TRP A 33 -2.04 9.65 11.96
N GLN A 34 -2.36 10.87 11.54
CA GLN A 34 -3.53 11.11 10.68
C GLN A 34 -3.37 10.40 9.34
N HIS A 35 -2.21 10.57 8.69
CA HIS A 35 -1.93 9.90 7.43
C HIS A 35 -2.01 8.37 7.55
N LEU A 36 -1.45 7.78 8.61
CA LEU A 36 -1.54 6.35 8.86
C LEU A 36 -3.01 5.90 9.04
N ARG A 37 -3.80 6.65 9.81
CA ARG A 37 -5.23 6.38 9.98
C ARG A 37 -5.95 6.39 8.62
N ASP A 38 -5.69 7.39 7.80
CA ASP A 38 -6.35 7.55 6.50
C ASP A 38 -5.98 6.39 5.56
N VAL A 39 -4.71 6.00 5.52
CA VAL A 39 -4.24 4.84 4.74
C VAL A 39 -4.90 3.55 5.21
N LEU A 40 -5.02 3.33 6.52
CA LEU A 40 -5.66 2.13 7.08
C LEU A 40 -7.17 2.09 6.79
N LEU A 41 -7.85 3.23 6.86
CA LEU A 41 -9.27 3.33 6.51
C LEU A 41 -9.51 3.05 5.02
N ALA A 42 -8.67 3.61 4.15
CA ALA A 42 -8.73 3.33 2.72
C ALA A 42 -8.47 1.85 2.43
N TRP A 43 -7.48 1.24 3.08
CA TRP A 43 -7.22 -0.20 2.97
C TRP A 43 -8.43 -1.05 3.36
N ARG A 44 -9.06 -0.74 4.50
CA ARG A 44 -10.26 -1.44 4.95
C ARG A 44 -11.40 -1.31 3.93
N ALA A 45 -11.63 -0.11 3.40
CA ALA A 45 -12.67 0.12 2.39
C ALA A 45 -12.39 -0.68 1.10
N ASN A 46 -11.15 -0.64 0.60
CA ASN A 46 -10.76 -1.36 -0.60
C ASN A 46 -10.90 -2.87 -0.46
N LEU A 47 -10.55 -3.43 0.71
CA LEU A 47 -10.71 -4.85 0.98
C LEU A 47 -12.19 -5.26 1.03
N HIS A 48 -13.05 -4.46 1.66
CA HIS A 48 -14.50 -4.72 1.66
C HIS A 48 -15.06 -4.69 0.23
N GLN A 49 -14.72 -3.66 -0.53
CA GLN A 49 -15.19 -3.52 -1.90
C GLN A 49 -14.75 -4.70 -2.79
N ALA A 50 -13.48 -5.14 -2.65
CA ALA A 50 -12.98 -6.29 -3.39
C ALA A 50 -13.71 -7.59 -2.99
N HIS A 51 -13.94 -7.78 -1.69
CA HIS A 51 -14.69 -8.93 -1.16
C HIS A 51 -16.13 -8.95 -1.69
N ASP A 52 -16.83 -7.83 -1.66
CA ASP A 52 -18.22 -7.73 -2.12
C ASP A 52 -18.31 -7.95 -3.64
N SER A 53 -17.35 -7.40 -4.40
CA SER A 53 -17.25 -7.63 -5.84
C SER A 53 -17.01 -9.11 -6.17
N MET A 54 -16.12 -9.79 -5.42
CA MET A 54 -15.89 -11.23 -5.59
C MET A 54 -17.13 -12.06 -5.25
N THR A 55 -17.83 -11.71 -4.17
CA THR A 55 -19.06 -12.39 -3.75
C THR A 55 -20.15 -12.24 -4.81
N SER A 56 -20.31 -11.03 -5.37
CA SER A 56 -21.25 -10.75 -6.46
C SER A 56 -20.94 -11.58 -7.71
N VAL A 57 -19.66 -11.65 -8.11
CA VAL A 57 -19.23 -12.48 -9.26
C VAL A 57 -19.48 -13.96 -9.00
N ALA A 58 -19.16 -14.47 -7.80
CA ALA A 58 -19.40 -15.86 -7.45
C ALA A 58 -20.89 -16.22 -7.46
N ALA A 59 -21.74 -15.34 -6.93
CA ALA A 59 -23.19 -15.52 -6.97
C ALA A 59 -23.73 -15.54 -8.41
N ALA A 60 -23.27 -14.64 -9.27
CA ALA A 60 -23.65 -14.63 -10.69
C ALA A 60 -23.21 -15.93 -11.39
N GLN A 61 -22.02 -16.46 -11.11
CA GLN A 61 -21.56 -17.72 -11.71
C GLN A 61 -22.44 -18.93 -11.33
N ILE A 62 -22.97 -18.95 -10.11
CA ILE A 62 -23.90 -20.00 -9.66
C ILE A 62 -25.25 -19.89 -10.38
N GLU A 63 -25.73 -18.67 -10.67
CA GLU A 63 -27.01 -18.46 -11.37
C GLU A 63 -26.97 -18.88 -12.85
N TYR A 64 -25.79 -18.83 -13.47
CA TYR A 64 -25.58 -19.26 -14.87
C TYR A 64 -25.15 -20.73 -15.03
N SER A 65 -24.94 -21.47 -13.94
CA SER A 65 -24.57 -22.91 -13.94
C SER A 65 -25.75 -23.81 -13.64
#